data_AF-A0A7Y3N5R0-F1
#
_entry.id   AF-A0A7Y3N5R0-F1
#
_cell.length_a   1.000
_cell.length_b   1.000
_cell.length_c   1.000
_cell.angle_alpha   90.00
_cell.angle_beta   90.00
_cell.angle_gamma   90.00
#
_symmetry.space_group_name_H-M   'P 1'
#
loop_
_entity.id
_entity.type
_entity.pdbx_description
1 polymer ?
#
loop_
_entity_poly.entity_id
_entity_poly.type
_entity_poly.pdbx_seq_one_letter_code
_entity_poly.pdbx_strand_id
1 'polypeptide(L)'
;MTKLNKFFCILFLLVCAGLHAEEEEGGFVQEDEIHSIENMIVATEKQLEMQNEIKALMEEFKNCRSLFMQEDHSKKHAARMIDVANTLLGKIQEHHLEYAFSTAYLKELAVFASIASKKTLKSS
;
A
#
# COMPACT_ATOMS: atom_id res chain seq x y z
N MET A 1 22.35 61.63 -15.35
CA MET A 1 22.33 60.38 -14.56
C MET A 1 21.29 60.44 -13.43
N THR A 2 19.98 60.47 -13.71
CA THR A 2 18.94 60.56 -12.65
C THR A 2 17.65 59.77 -12.93
N LYS A 3 17.48 59.18 -14.12
CA LYS A 3 16.25 58.44 -14.48
C LYS A 3 16.27 56.96 -14.08
N LEU A 4 17.45 56.35 -13.90
CA LEU A 4 17.59 54.93 -13.56
C LEU A 4 17.22 54.66 -12.08
N ASN A 5 17.44 55.62 -11.19
CA ASN A 5 17.18 55.47 -9.75
C ASN A 5 15.67 55.47 -9.41
N LYS A 6 14.85 56.18 -10.20
CA LYS A 6 13.39 56.25 -9.96
C LYS A 6 12.68 54.96 -10.35
N PHE A 7 13.15 54.30 -11.42
CA PHE A 7 12.62 52.99 -11.83
C PHE A 7 12.98 51.90 -10.81
N PHE A 8 14.18 51.96 -10.24
CA PHE A 8 14.61 51.03 -9.20
C PHE A 8 13.77 51.17 -7.92
N CYS A 9 13.45 52.41 -7.50
CA CYS A 9 12.57 52.63 -6.35
C CYS A 9 11.13 52.15 -6.57
N ILE A 10 10.57 52.32 -7.77
CA ILE A 10 9.20 51.86 -8.09
C ILE A 10 9.16 50.34 -8.16
N LEU A 11 10.17 49.71 -8.77
CA LEU A 11 10.28 48.25 -8.82
C LEU A 11 10.48 47.66 -7.41
N PHE A 12 11.29 48.30 -6.57
CA PHE A 12 11.50 47.90 -5.18
C PHE A 12 10.24 48.07 -4.33
N LEU A 13 9.48 49.16 -4.51
CA LEU A 13 8.20 49.36 -3.82
C LEU A 13 7.13 48.35 -4.27
N LEU A 14 7.10 47.95 -5.54
CA LEU A 14 6.22 46.90 -6.05
C LEU A 14 6.57 45.51 -5.50
N VAL A 15 7.88 45.21 -5.36
CA VAL A 15 8.35 43.97 -4.72
C VAL A 15 8.03 43.97 -3.22
N CYS A 16 8.21 45.10 -2.52
CA CYS A 16 7.84 45.20 -1.10
C CYS A 16 6.33 45.15 -0.86
N ALA A 17 5.52 45.71 -1.77
CA ALA A 17 4.06 45.61 -1.72
C ALA A 17 3.55 44.20 -2.06
N GLY A 18 4.21 43.49 -2.98
CA GLY A 18 3.92 42.09 -3.27
C GLY A 18 4.31 41.13 -2.15
N LEU A 19 5.29 41.49 -1.32
CA LEU A 19 5.72 40.71 -0.15
C LEU A 19 4.91 40.95 1.13
N HIS A 20 3.95 41.89 1.13
CA HIS A 20 3.07 42.19 2.27
C HIS A 20 1.60 41.86 2.02
N ALA A 21 1.29 41.12 0.96
CA ALA A 21 -0.07 40.69 0.64
C ALA A 21 -0.27 39.18 0.85
N GLU A 22 0.27 38.65 1.94
CA GLU A 22 -0.21 37.42 2.57
C GLU A 22 -0.32 37.70 4.07
N GLU A 23 -1.26 38.57 4.44
CA GLU A 23 -1.90 38.46 5.75
C GLU A 23 -2.74 37.18 5.72
N GLU A 24 -2.09 36.03 5.87
CA GLU A 24 -2.77 34.84 6.35
C GLU A 24 -3.18 35.14 7.79
N GLU A 25 -4.48 35.34 7.97
CA GLU A 25 -5.12 35.26 9.28
C GLU A 25 -4.62 33.99 9.98
N GLY A 26 -3.89 34.16 11.07
CA GLY A 26 -3.37 33.08 11.92
C GLY A 26 -4.49 32.32 12.64
N GLY A 27 -5.33 31.63 11.87
CA GLY A 27 -6.22 30.59 12.32
C GLY A 27 -5.45 29.27 12.39
N PHE A 28 -5.19 28.83 13.62
CA PHE A 28 -4.67 27.52 14.05
C PHE A 28 -4.34 26.48 12.94
N VAL A 29 -3.22 26.67 12.24
CA VAL A 29 -2.57 25.65 11.36
C VAL A 29 -2.39 24.30 12.09
N GLN A 30 -2.32 24.32 13.42
CA GLN A 30 -2.12 23.14 14.25
C GLN A 30 -3.32 22.17 14.29
N GLU A 31 -4.57 22.64 14.14
CA GLU A 31 -5.73 21.73 14.17
C GLU A 31 -5.77 20.84 12.93
N ASP A 32 -5.41 21.39 11.76
CA ASP A 32 -5.32 20.64 10.50
C ASP A 32 -4.19 19.60 10.52
N GLU A 33 -3.06 19.94 11.15
CA GLU A 33 -1.95 19.00 11.33
C GLU A 33 -2.30 17.88 12.32
N ILE A 34 -3.02 18.18 13.40
CA ILE A 34 -3.53 17.16 14.33
C ILE A 34 -4.45 16.19 13.58
N HIS A 35 -5.39 16.70 12.79
CA HIS A 35 -6.29 15.86 11.99
C HIS A 35 -5.52 15.02 10.96
N SER A 36 -4.46 15.57 10.38
CA SER A 36 -3.57 14.84 9.48
C SER A 36 -2.86 13.68 10.19
N ILE A 37 -2.38 13.90 11.42
CA ILE A 37 -1.81 12.82 12.26
C ILE A 37 -2.86 11.76 12.61
N GLU A 38 -4.10 12.15 12.95
CA GLU A 38 -5.19 11.19 13.20
C GLU A 38 -5.46 10.31 11.98
N ASN A 39 -5.51 10.90 10.78
CA ASN A 39 -5.67 10.16 9.53
C ASN A 39 -4.51 9.21 9.27
N MET A 40 -3.26 9.61 9.58
CA MET A 40 -2.09 8.74 9.49
C MET A 40 -2.17 7.56 10.48
N ILE A 41 -2.66 7.80 11.71
CA ILE A 41 -2.86 6.74 12.70
C ILE A 41 -3.86 5.71 12.17
N VAL A 42 -5.04 6.16 11.72
CA VAL A 42 -6.08 5.27 11.18
C VAL A 42 -5.58 4.49 9.97
N ALA A 43 -4.83 5.14 9.07
CA ALA A 43 -4.24 4.46 7.92
C ALA A 43 -3.23 3.38 8.36
N THR A 44 -2.42 3.68 9.37
CA THR A 44 -1.43 2.74 9.91
C THR A 44 -2.10 1.54 10.60
N GLU A 45 -3.18 1.77 11.34
CA GLU A 45 -3.95 0.70 11.98
C GLU A 45 -4.57 -0.25 10.95
N LYS A 46 -5.17 0.29 9.88
CA LYS A 46 -5.69 -0.51 8.76
C LYS A 46 -4.59 -1.30 8.07
N GLN A 47 -3.42 -0.68 7.87
CA GLN A 47 -2.27 -1.36 7.28
C GLN A 47 -1.80 -2.53 8.18
N LEU A 48 -1.80 -2.34 9.50
CA LEU A 48 -1.44 -3.38 10.46
C LEU A 48 -2.46 -4.54 10.46
N GLU A 49 -3.75 -4.24 10.39
CA GLU A 49 -4.81 -5.25 10.28
C GLU A 49 -4.61 -6.13 9.03
N MET A 50 -4.41 -5.50 7.87
CA MET A 50 -4.12 -6.20 6.61
C MET A 50 -2.85 -7.06 6.70
N GLN A 51 -1.78 -6.55 7.32
CA GLN A 51 -0.56 -7.34 7.53
C GLN A 51 -0.79 -8.57 8.41
N ASN A 52 -1.62 -8.45 9.46
CA ASN A 52 -2.01 -9.58 10.30
C ASN A 52 -2.84 -10.61 9.51
N GLU A 53 -3.72 -10.17 8.62
CA GLU A 53 -4.49 -11.05 7.76
C GLU A 53 -3.58 -11.83 6.78
N ILE A 54 -2.62 -11.14 6.15
CA ILE A 54 -1.60 -11.78 5.30
C ILE A 54 -0.81 -12.81 6.11
N LYS A 55 -0.37 -12.47 7.32
CA LYS A 55 0.34 -13.40 8.20
C LYS A 55 -0.49 -14.65 8.52
N ALA A 56 -1.77 -14.49 8.84
CA ALA A 56 -2.67 -15.61 9.10
C ALA A 56 -2.80 -16.53 7.88
N LEU A 57 -2.93 -15.96 6.67
CA LEU A 57 -2.95 -16.73 5.42
C LEU A 57 -1.64 -17.46 5.15
N MET A 58 -0.49 -16.86 5.48
CA MET A 58 0.82 -17.53 5.36
C MET A 58 0.91 -18.74 6.30
N GLU A 59 0.44 -18.61 7.54
CA GLU A 59 0.38 -19.72 8.50
C GLU A 59 -0.56 -20.83 8.03
N GLU A 60 -1.72 -20.46 7.48
CA GLU A 60 -2.66 -21.42 6.91
C GLU A 60 -2.06 -22.15 5.70
N PHE A 61 -1.38 -21.43 4.79
CA PHE A 61 -0.71 -22.03 3.63
C PHE A 61 0.35 -23.05 4.08
N LYS A 62 1.16 -22.69 5.08
CA LYS A 62 2.15 -23.58 5.69
C LYS A 62 1.49 -24.84 6.27
N ASN A 63 0.38 -24.67 6.99
CA ASN A 63 -0.36 -25.80 7.57
C ASN A 63 -0.94 -26.72 6.49
N CYS A 64 -1.58 -26.16 5.46
CA CYS A 64 -2.12 -26.92 4.34
C CYS A 64 -1.02 -27.72 3.62
N ARG A 65 0.16 -27.12 3.42
CA ARG A 65 1.33 -27.81 2.85
C ARG A 65 1.79 -28.96 3.74
N SER A 66 1.84 -28.76 5.06
CA SER A 66 2.21 -29.82 6.01
C SER A 66 1.24 -31.00 5.96
N LEU A 67 -0.07 -30.73 5.99
CA LEU A 67 -1.11 -31.75 5.93
C LEU A 67 -1.09 -32.51 4.60
N PHE A 68 -0.89 -31.81 3.48
CA PHE A 68 -0.78 -32.44 2.17
C PHE A 68 0.40 -33.42 2.08
N MET A 69 1.52 -33.14 2.77
CA MET A 69 2.69 -34.03 2.80
C MET A 69 2.52 -35.22 3.75
N GLN A 70 1.64 -35.11 4.76
CA GLN A 70 1.43 -36.15 5.77
C GLN A 70 0.30 -37.14 5.40
N GLU A 71 -0.77 -36.65 4.76
CA GLU A 71 -1.99 -37.43 4.49
C GLU A 71 -2.14 -37.83 3.01
N ASP A 72 -1.14 -38.54 2.48
CA ASP A 72 -1.17 -39.18 1.14
C ASP A 72 -1.63 -38.24 0.01
N HIS A 73 -1.18 -36.99 0.03
CA HIS A 73 -1.49 -36.03 -1.03
C HIS A 73 -3.00 -35.80 -1.26
N SER A 74 -3.78 -35.77 -0.17
CA SER A 74 -5.22 -35.54 -0.23
C SER A 74 -5.60 -34.36 -1.13
N LYS A 75 -6.46 -34.63 -2.12
CA LYS A 75 -6.99 -33.63 -3.07
C LYS A 75 -7.68 -32.46 -2.37
N LYS A 76 -8.27 -32.70 -1.19
CA LYS A 76 -8.93 -31.65 -0.38
C LYS A 76 -7.90 -30.65 0.13
N HIS A 77 -6.79 -31.13 0.68
CA HIS A 77 -5.70 -30.29 1.17
C HIS A 77 -4.99 -29.56 0.02
N ALA A 78 -4.81 -30.22 -1.13
CA ALA A 78 -4.29 -29.58 -2.32
C ALA A 78 -5.18 -28.43 -2.82
N ALA A 79 -6.50 -28.64 -2.88
CA ALA A 79 -7.45 -27.61 -3.27
C ALA A 79 -7.42 -26.41 -2.32
N ARG A 80 -7.44 -26.66 -1.00
CA ARG A 80 -7.36 -25.58 0.00
C ARG A 80 -6.03 -24.82 -0.11
N MET A 81 -4.92 -25.52 -0.30
CA MET A 81 -3.61 -24.89 -0.48
C MET A 81 -3.57 -23.97 -1.70
N ILE A 82 -4.18 -24.40 -2.82
CA ILE A 82 -4.32 -23.59 -4.04
C ILE A 82 -5.16 -22.34 -3.77
N ASP A 83 -6.31 -22.49 -3.12
CA ASP A 83 -7.20 -21.36 -2.81
C ASP A 83 -6.51 -20.34 -1.89
N VAL A 84 -5.84 -20.81 -0.84
CA VAL A 84 -5.10 -19.94 0.09
C VAL A 84 -3.96 -19.23 -0.62
N ALA A 85 -3.20 -19.92 -1.47
CA ALA A 85 -2.12 -19.30 -2.25
C ALA A 85 -2.62 -18.21 -3.20
N ASN A 86 -3.77 -18.44 -3.85
CA ASN A 86 -4.40 -17.47 -4.74
C ASN A 86 -4.85 -16.22 -3.97
N THR A 87 -5.51 -16.40 -2.83
CA THR A 87 -5.94 -15.28 -1.96
C THR A 87 -4.74 -14.50 -1.43
N LEU A 88 -3.70 -15.20 -0.97
CA LEU A 88 -2.50 -14.58 -0.42
C LEU A 88 -1.75 -13.77 -1.48
N LEU A 89 -1.55 -14.34 -2.68
CA LEU A 89 -0.92 -13.62 -3.78
C LEU A 89 -1.74 -12.39 -4.20
N GLY A 90 -3.07 -12.53 -4.27
CA GLY A 90 -3.98 -11.43 -4.58
C GLY A 90 -3.84 -10.26 -3.60
N LYS A 91 -3.84 -10.52 -2.28
CA LYS A 91 -3.65 -9.48 -1.26
C LYS A 91 -2.28 -8.82 -1.33
N ILE A 92 -1.22 -9.61 -1.57
CA ILE A 92 0.14 -9.06 -1.71
C ILE A 92 0.19 -8.07 -2.89
N GLN A 93 -0.45 -8.42 -4.02
CA GLN A 93 -0.48 -7.57 -5.22
C GLN A 93 -1.39 -6.35 -5.07
N GLU A 94 -2.57 -6.53 -4.48
CA GLU A 94 -3.54 -5.47 -4.20
C GLU A 94 -2.94 -4.36 -3.32
N HIS A 95 -2.11 -4.73 -2.35
CA HIS A 95 -1.45 -3.80 -1.44
C HIS A 95 -0.01 -3.44 -1.85
N HIS A 96 0.43 -3.85 -3.04
CA HIS A 96 1.76 -3.56 -3.58
C HIS A 96 2.93 -3.96 -2.66
N LEU A 97 2.82 -5.13 -2.01
CA LEU A 97 3.77 -5.61 -1.01
C LEU A 97 4.81 -6.60 -1.56
N GLU A 98 4.89 -6.78 -2.87
CA GLU A 98 5.80 -7.77 -3.50
C GLU A 98 7.26 -7.56 -3.07
N TYR A 99 7.66 -6.31 -2.83
CA TYR A 99 9.01 -5.95 -2.37
C TYR A 99 9.37 -6.54 -1.00
N ALA A 100 8.38 -6.84 -0.16
CA ALA A 100 8.59 -7.35 1.20
C ALA A 100 8.82 -8.87 1.24
N PHE A 101 8.61 -9.57 0.11
CA PHE A 101 8.71 -11.02 0.03
C PHE A 101 9.84 -11.46 -0.90
N SER A 102 10.39 -12.64 -0.62
CA SER A 102 11.39 -13.22 -1.52
C SER A 102 10.76 -13.59 -2.87
N THR A 103 11.53 -13.42 -3.95
CA THR A 103 11.10 -13.81 -5.30
C THR A 103 10.74 -15.30 -5.39
N ALA A 104 11.44 -16.16 -4.64
CA ALA A 104 11.14 -17.59 -4.61
C ALA A 104 9.75 -17.87 -4.04
N TYR A 105 9.39 -17.20 -2.95
CA TYR A 105 8.09 -17.33 -2.31
C TYR A 105 6.95 -16.85 -3.24
N LEU A 106 7.12 -15.69 -3.87
CA LEU A 106 6.12 -15.17 -4.82
C LEU A 106 5.93 -16.10 -6.02
N LYS A 107 7.02 -16.71 -6.52
CA LYS A 107 6.95 -17.73 -7.58
C LYS A 107 6.19 -18.98 -7.12
N GLU A 108 6.44 -19.46 -5.90
CA GLU A 108 5.71 -20.59 -5.32
C GLU A 108 4.20 -20.30 -5.29
N LEU A 109 3.79 -19.16 -4.74
CA LEU A 109 2.38 -18.76 -4.70
C LEU A 109 1.78 -18.63 -6.11
N ALA A 110 2.50 -18.03 -7.06
CA ALA A 110 2.03 -17.87 -8.44
C ALA A 110 1.80 -19.21 -9.15
N VAL A 111 2.64 -20.22 -8.89
CA VAL A 111 2.43 -21.57 -9.42
C VAL A 111 1.09 -22.13 -8.93
N PHE A 112 0.83 -22.06 -7.62
CA PHE A 112 -0.43 -22.57 -7.06
C PHE A 112 -1.65 -21.76 -7.53
N ALA A 113 -1.56 -20.43 -7.52
CA ALA A 113 -2.63 -19.56 -8.00
C ALA A 113 -2.99 -19.83 -9.47
N SER A 114 -2.00 -20.10 -10.33
CA SER A 114 -2.24 -20.41 -11.75
C SER A 114 -3.05 -21.69 -11.98
N ILE A 115 -3.04 -22.62 -11.02
CA ILE A 115 -3.83 -23.85 -11.09
C ILE A 115 -5.31 -23.55 -10.85
N ALA A 116 -5.63 -22.61 -9.95
CA ALA A 116 -7.00 -22.16 -9.70
C ALA A 116 -7.63 -21.56 -10.97
N SER A 117 -6.91 -20.66 -11.65
CA SER A 117 -7.39 -19.98 -12.87
C SER A 117 -7.63 -20.93 -14.06
N LYS A 118 -6.92 -22.07 -14.11
CA LYS A 118 -7.15 -23.08 -15.16
C LYS A 118 -8.38 -23.94 -14.90
N LYS A 119 -8.80 -24.06 -13.65
CA LYS A 119 -9.98 -24.86 -13.25
C LYS A 119 -11.29 -24.19 -13.68
N THR A 120 -11.36 -22.85 -13.61
CA THR A 120 -12.55 -22.08 -14.03
C THR A 120 -12.79 -22.13 -15.54
N LEU A 121 -11.74 -22.16 -16.36
CA LEU A 121 -11.86 -22.23 -17.82
C LEU A 121 -12.31 -23.58 -18.37
N LYS A 122 -12.23 -24.66 -17.58
CA LYS A 122 -12.59 -26.02 -18.01
C LYS A 122 -14.03 -26.43 -17.68
N SER A 123 -14.78 -25.59 -16.95
CA SER A 123 -16.17 -25.84 -16.57
C SER A 123 -17.17 -24.86 -17.20
N SER A 124 -16.76 -24.12 -18.24
CA SER A 124 -17.62 -23.34 -19.14
C SER A 124 -17.60 -23.98 -20.52
#